data_AF-A0A3N4RTF9-F1
#
_entry.id   AF-A0A3N4RTF9-F1
#
_cell.length_a   1.000
_cell.length_b   1.000
_cell.length_c   1.000
_cell.angle_alpha   90.00
_cell.angle_beta   90.00
_cell.angle_gamma   90.00
#
_symmetry.space_group_name_H-M   'P 1'
#
loop_
_entity.id
_entity.type
_entity.pdbx_description
1 polymer ?
#
loop_
_entity_poly.entity_id
_entity_poly.type
_entity_poly.pdbx_seq_one_letter_code
_entity_poly.pdbx_strand_id
1 'polypeptide(L)' 'MSAGDTEEQAESKPIGDLLDALGVTATVGPGELVPGALVLLKVVGEDGSLRLVLAYSDGLGWI' A
#
# COMPACT_ATOMS: atom_id res chain seq x y z
N MET A 1 36.06 -4.44 10.52
CA MET A 1 35.02 -3.61 11.16
C MET A 1 33.82 -3.68 10.24
N SER A 2 32.83 -4.51 10.57
CA SER A 2 31.59 -4.60 9.78
C SER A 2 30.67 -3.48 10.22
N ALA A 3 30.45 -2.49 9.38
CA ALA A 3 29.28 -1.63 9.48
C ALA A 3 28.11 -2.45 8.93
N GLY A 4 27.30 -3.01 9.83
CA GLY A 4 25.98 -3.49 9.44
C GLY A 4 25.11 -2.27 9.21
N ASP A 5 24.84 -1.95 7.94
CA ASP A 5 23.78 -1.02 7.59
C ASP A 5 22.50 -1.52 8.24
N THR A 6 22.04 -0.81 9.26
CA THR A 6 20.72 -1.05 9.85
C THR A 6 19.75 -0.46 8.85
N GLU A 7 19.34 -1.26 7.86
CA GLU A 7 18.16 -0.96 7.06
C GLU A 7 17.01 -0.78 8.04
N GLU A 8 16.57 0.46 8.22
CA GLU A 8 15.35 0.77 8.95
C GLU A 8 14.21 0.05 8.20
N GLN A 9 13.84 -1.14 8.69
CA GLN A 9 12.79 -1.93 8.07
C GLN A 9 11.50 -1.12 8.18
N ALA A 10 11.02 -0.63 7.04
CA ALA A 10 9.75 0.07 6.97
C ALA A 10 8.65 -0.84 7.53
N GLU A 11 8.08 -0.45 8.67
CA GLU A 11 7.02 -1.21 9.31
C GLU A 11 5.77 -1.17 8.42
N SER A 12 5.21 -2.35 8.11
CA SER A 12 3.96 -2.44 7.38
C SER A 12 2.80 -1.98 8.28
N LYS A 13 2.07 -0.97 7.82
CA LYS A 13 0.90 -0.42 8.52
C LYS A 13 -0.36 -0.60 7.66
N PRO A 14 -1.54 -0.72 8.27
CA PRO A 14 -2.79 -0.70 7.52
C PRO A 14 -2.88 0.53 6.60
N ILE A 15 -3.27 0.32 5.34
CA ILE A 15 -3.24 1.37 4.31
C ILE A 15 -4.36 2.42 4.46
N GLY A 16 -5.35 2.16 5.33
CA GLY A 16 -6.56 2.99 5.49
C GLY A 16 -6.26 4.47 5.74
N ASP A 17 -5.42 4.78 6.74
CA ASP A 17 -5.08 6.16 7.09
C ASP A 17 -4.47 6.95 5.91
N LEU A 18 -3.68 6.27 5.06
CA LEU A 18 -3.09 6.88 3.87
C LEU A 18 -4.14 7.16 2.79
N LEU A 19 -5.08 6.25 2.58
CA LEU A 19 -6.19 6.46 1.63
C LEU A 19 -7.10 7.60 2.08
N ASP A 20 -7.41 7.67 3.37
CA ASP A 20 -8.23 8.73 3.95
C ASP A 20 -7.57 10.11 3.82
N ALA A 21 -6.26 10.20 4.10
CA ALA A 21 -5.50 11.44 3.93
C ALA A 21 -5.44 11.92 2.47
N LEU A 22 -5.48 10.99 1.51
CA LEU A 22 -5.55 11.28 0.08
C LEU A 22 -6.99 11.56 -0.40
N GLY A 23 -8.00 11.38 0.45
CA GLY A 23 -9.41 11.54 0.08
C GLY A 23 -9.91 10.45 -0.87
N VAL A 24 -9.30 9.27 -0.85
CA VAL A 24 -9.68 8.15 -1.72
C VAL A 24 -10.89 7.43 -1.14
N THR A 25 -11.94 7.29 -1.96
CA THR A 25 -13.17 6.60 -1.57
C THR A 25 -13.56 5.57 -2.62
N ALA A 26 -14.13 4.44 -2.18
CA ALA A 26 -14.78 3.47 -3.07
C ALA A 26 -16.30 3.51 -2.87
N THR A 27 -17.05 3.33 -3.95
CA THR A 27 -18.50 3.15 -3.89
C THR A 27 -18.80 1.66 -4.07
N VAL A 28 -19.52 1.07 -3.11
CA VAL A 28 -19.97 -0.33 -3.14
C VAL A 28 -21.49 -0.32 -3.12
N GLY A 29 -22.10 -1.06 -4.03
CA GLY A 29 -23.54 -1.12 -4.20
C GLY A 29 -24.26 -1.93 -3.09
N PRO A 30 -25.58 -1.76 -2.93
CA PRO A 30 -26.37 -2.58 -2.02
C PRO A 30 -26.27 -4.07 -2.39
N GLY A 31 -25.86 -4.90 -1.43
CA GLY A 31 -25.72 -6.35 -1.63
C GLY A 31 -24.40 -6.80 -2.28
N GLU A 32 -23.51 -5.87 -2.62
CA GLU A 32 -22.17 -6.20 -3.10
C GLU A 32 -21.25 -6.56 -1.92
N LEU A 33 -20.42 -7.57 -2.13
CA LEU A 33 -19.39 -7.99 -1.19
C LEU A 33 -18.03 -7.65 -1.78
N VAL A 34 -17.13 -7.15 -0.92
CA VAL A 34 -15.75 -6.84 -1.29
C VAL A 34 -14.86 -7.98 -0.79
N PRO A 35 -14.48 -8.95 -1.65
CA PRO A 35 -13.68 -10.11 -1.24
C PRO A 35 -12.20 -9.78 -1.04
N GLY A 36 -11.74 -8.62 -1.52
CA GLY A 36 -10.36 -8.18 -1.43
C GLY A 36 -10.16 -6.77 -2.00
N ALA A 37 -8.97 -6.22 -1.79
CA ALA A 37 -8.59 -4.89 -2.27
C ALA A 37 -7.19 -4.92 -2.88
N LEU A 38 -7.02 -4.23 -4.02
CA LEU A 38 -5.74 -3.97 -4.67
C LEU A 38 -5.49 -2.47 -4.64
N VAL A 39 -4.33 -2.07 -4.15
CA VAL A 39 -3.93 -0.67 -4.01
C VAL A 39 -2.60 -0.46 -4.73
N LEU A 40 -2.61 0.44 -5.71
CA LEU A 40 -1.42 0.89 -6.40
C LEU A 40 -1.04 2.28 -5.90
N LEU A 41 0.11 2.37 -5.23
CA LEU A 41 0.63 3.62 -4.68
C LEU A 41 1.74 4.15 -5.56
N LYS A 42 1.67 5.44 -5.87
CA LYS A 42 2.79 6.18 -6.44
C LYS A 42 3.54 6.87 -5.30
N VAL A 43 4.77 6.43 -5.04
CA VAL A 43 5.59 6.90 -3.92
C VAL A 43 6.77 7.69 -4.47
N VAL A 44 7.05 8.84 -3.86
CA VAL A 44 8.24 9.64 -4.13
C VAL A 44 9.34 9.20 -3.15
N GLY A 45 10.48 8.76 -3.66
CA GLY A 45 11.67 8.45 -2.85
C GLY A 45 12.37 9.72 -2.35
N GLU A 46 13.27 9.56 -1.38
CA GLU A 46 14.04 10.68 -0.82
C GLU A 46 14.93 11.38 -1.87
N ASP A 47 15.33 10.63 -2.89
CA ASP A 47 16.07 11.10 -4.06
C ASP A 47 15.18 11.78 -5.12
N GLY A 48 13.89 11.92 -4.85
CA GLY A 48 12.89 12.45 -5.78
C GLY A 48 12.48 11.48 -6.89
N SER A 49 12.98 10.24 -6.88
CA SER A 49 12.55 9.20 -7.82
C SER A 49 11.09 8.79 -7.55
N LEU A 50 10.42 8.30 -8.58
CA LEU A 50 9.07 7.77 -8.46
C LEU A 50 9.12 6.25 -8.52
N ARG A 51 8.52 5.59 -7.53
CA ARG A 51 8.29 4.14 -7.52
C ARG A 51 6.82 3.82 -7.40
N LEU A 52 6.45 2.66 -7.94
CA LEU A 52 5.11 2.08 -7.76
C LEU A 52 5.19 1.00 -6.71
N VAL A 53 4.26 1.03 -5.76
CA VAL A 53 4.11 0.00 -4.73
C VAL A 53 2.74 -0.64 -4.90
N LEU A 54 2.72 -1.96 -4.93
CA LEU A 54 1.50 -2.76 -4.98
C LEU A 54 1.24 -3.36 -3.60
N ALA A 55 0.06 -3.10 -3.05
CA ALA A 55 -0.45 -3.78 -1.87
C ALA A 55 -1.76 -4.47 -2.23
N TYR A 56 -1.96 -5.69 -1.72
CA TYR A 56 -3.17 -6.45 -1.97
C TYR A 56 -3.54 -7.27 -0.73
N SER A 57 -4.84 -7.52 -0.54
CA SER A 57 -5.32 -8.47 0.47
C SER A 57 -5.03 -9.91 0.02
N ASP A 58 -4.74 -10.81 0.97
CA ASP A 58 -4.44 -12.23 0.70
C ASP A 58 -5.47 -12.95 -0.19
N GLY A 59 -6.73 -12.50 -0.18
CA GLY A 59 -7.80 -13.00 -1.06
C GLY A 59 -7.57 -12.78 -2.57
N LEU A 60 -6.52 -12.04 -2.96
CA LEU A 60 -6.18 -11.71 -4.35
C LEU A 60 -4.91 -12.42 -4.86
N GLY A 61 -4.39 -13.43 -4.16
CA GLY A 61 -3.13 -14.12 -4.52
C GLY A 61 -3.09 -14.87 -5.87
N TRP A 62 -4.09 -14.70 -6.75
CA TRP A 62 -4.21 -15.34 -8.07
C TRP A 62 -4.07 -14.36 -9.26
N ILE A 63 -3.94 -13.05 -9.00
CA ILE A 63 -3.75 -12.02 -10.04
C ILE A 63 -2.28 -11.87 -10.43
#